data_AF-A0A7W8UBV2-F1
#
_entry.id   AF-A0A7W8UBV2-F1
#
_cell.length_a   1.000
_cell.length_b   1.000
_cell.length_c   1.000
_cell.angle_alpha   90.00
_cell.angle_beta   90.00
_cell.angle_gamma   90.00
#
_symmetry.space_group_name_H-M   'P 1'
#
loop_
_entity.id
_entity.type
_entity.pdbx_description
1 polymer ?
#
loop_
_entity_poly.entity_id
_entity_poly.type
_entity_poly.pdbx_seq_one_letter_code
_entity_poly.pdbx_strand_id
1 'polypeptide(L)' 'MRKWRNEPMLPHHVELCQRVFDAAKVARNITPDSDANDPVAALVLTLYRHGVWEEDELLRRVLGALDENS' A
#
# COMPACT_ATOMS: atom_id res chain seq x y z
N MET A 1 6.49 5.97 -20.26
CA MET A 1 6.74 4.87 -19.30
C MET A 1 7.96 5.22 -18.44
N ARG A 2 7.76 5.77 -17.23
CA ARG A 2 8.87 6.13 -16.33
C ARG A 2 9.38 4.84 -15.66
N LYS A 3 10.64 4.49 -15.94
CA LYS A 3 11.34 3.31 -15.39
C LYS A 3 11.76 3.59 -13.94
N TRP A 4 10.94 3.23 -12.97
CA TRP A 4 11.31 3.23 -11.54
C TRP A 4 12.16 2.00 -11.20
N ARG A 5 13.33 1.89 -11.83
CA ARG A 5 14.21 0.73 -11.62
C ARG A 5 15.35 0.98 -10.63
N ASN A 6 15.58 2.22 -10.17
CA ASN A 6 16.73 2.56 -9.29
C ASN A 6 16.64 3.92 -8.55
N GLU A 7 15.46 4.48 -8.30
CA GLU A 7 15.36 5.71 -7.47
C GLU A 7 15.09 5.32 -6.00
N PRO A 8 15.89 5.78 -5.03
CA PRO A 8 15.65 5.51 -3.62
C PRO A 8 14.27 6.07 -3.24
N MET A 9 13.53 5.35 -2.39
CA MET A 9 12.26 5.86 -1.87
C MET A 9 12.52 7.19 -1.14
N LEU A 10 12.13 8.29 -1.77
CA LEU A 10 12.11 9.60 -1.14
C LEU A 10 11.14 9.59 0.07
N PRO A 11 11.36 10.43 1.08
CA PRO A 11 10.54 10.48 2.29
C PRO A 11 9.04 10.61 1.97
N HIS A 12 8.70 11.42 0.97
CA HIS A 12 7.30 11.65 0.59
C HIS A 12 6.60 10.38 0.03
N HIS A 13 7.36 9.45 -0.55
CA HIS A 13 6.80 8.16 -0.98
C HIS A 13 6.51 7.26 0.20
N VAL A 14 7.41 7.24 1.19
CA VAL A 14 7.21 6.50 2.44
C VAL A 14 5.99 7.05 3.17
N GLU A 15 5.85 8.37 3.27
CA GLU A 15 4.68 9.00 3.89
C GLU A 15 3.37 8.61 3.20
N LEU A 16 3.33 8.61 1.86
CA LEU A 16 2.14 8.19 1.12
C LEU A 16 1.83 6.70 1.32
N CYS A 17 2.85 5.83 1.23
CA CYS A 17 2.67 4.41 1.47
C CYS A 17 2.20 4.13 2.90
N GLN A 18 2.74 4.85 3.88
CA GLN A 18 2.36 4.73 5.29
C GLN A 18 0.91 5.16 5.53
N ARG A 19 0.47 6.30 4.96
CA ARG A 19 -0.92 6.74 5.05
C ARG A 19 -1.91 5.73 4.49
N VAL A 20 -1.61 5.17 3.31
CA VAL A 20 -2.45 4.15 2.70
C VAL A 20 -2.45 2.86 3.52
N PHE A 21 -1.30 2.47 4.06
CA PHE A 21 -1.18 1.31 4.92
C PHE A 21 -2.02 1.46 6.20
N ASP A 22 -1.90 2.59 6.90
CA ASP A 22 -2.70 2.89 8.10
C ASP A 22 -4.20 2.96 7.78
N ALA A 23 -4.59 3.59 6.67
CA ALA A 23 -5.97 3.64 6.24
C ALA A 23 -6.55 2.24 5.91
N ALA A 24 -5.77 1.39 5.24
CA ALA A 24 -6.15 0.01 4.93
C ALA A 24 -6.33 -0.82 6.21
N LYS A 25 -5.43 -0.64 7.19
CA LYS A 25 -5.54 -1.30 8.50
C LYS A 25 -6.79 -0.88 9.25
N VAL A 26 -7.07 0.42 9.31
CA VAL A 26 -8.28 0.95 9.96
C VAL A 26 -9.54 0.41 9.28
N ALA A 27 -9.60 0.44 7.95
CA ALA A 27 -10.74 -0.05 7.19
C ALA A 27 -11.00 -1.55 7.40
N ARG A 28 -9.94 -2.35 7.60
CA ARG A 28 -10.03 -3.80 7.82
C ARG A 28 -10.00 -4.23 9.28
N ASN A 29 -9.92 -3.27 10.21
CA ASN A 29 -9.73 -3.54 11.64
C ASN A 29 -8.50 -4.46 11.92
N ILE A 30 -7.44 -4.32 11.12
CA ILE A 30 -6.21 -5.11 11.29
C ILE A 30 -5.46 -4.54 12.48
N THR A 31 -5.32 -5.37 13.51
CA THR A 31 -4.51 -5.03 14.69
C THR A 31 -3.02 -4.97 14.32
N PRO A 32 -2.21 -4.14 14.99
CA PRO A 32 -0.78 -4.03 14.71
C PRO A 32 0.00 -5.33 14.95
N ASP A 33 -0.56 -6.27 15.70
CA ASP A 33 0.04 -7.59 15.98
C ASP A 33 -0.44 -8.69 15.01
N SER A 34 -1.29 -8.34 14.04
CA SER A 34 -1.84 -9.31 13.09
C SER A 34 -0.82 -9.65 12.00
N ASP A 35 -0.71 -10.93 11.67
CA ASP A 35 0.06 -11.41 10.50
C ASP A 35 -0.45 -10.83 9.16
N ALA A 36 -1.61 -10.17 9.15
CA ALA A 36 -2.13 -9.45 7.98
C ALA A 36 -1.37 -8.14 7.69
N ASN A 37 -0.52 -7.65 8.61
CA ASN A 37 0.26 -6.42 8.37
C ASN A 37 1.29 -6.59 7.25
N ASP A 38 2.08 -7.66 7.28
CA ASP A 38 3.10 -7.95 6.28
C ASP A 38 2.57 -8.00 4.83
N PRO A 39 1.50 -8.76 4.52
CA PRO A 39 0.96 -8.81 3.16
C PRO A 39 0.36 -7.47 2.72
N VAL A 40 -0.26 -6.70 3.63
CA VAL A 40 -0.81 -5.38 3.30
C VAL A 40 0.32 -4.41 2.93
N ALA A 41 1.42 -4.39 3.70
CA ALA A 41 2.58 -3.53 3.41
C ALA A 41 3.23 -3.90 2.06
N ALA A 42 3.40 -5.20 1.81
CA ALA A 42 3.92 -5.70 0.54
C ALA A 42 3.03 -5.32 -0.65
N LEU A 43 1.71 -5.35 -0.47
CA LEU A 43 0.74 -4.98 -1.49
C LEU A 43 0.79 -3.49 -1.83
N VAL A 44 0.84 -2.61 -0.83
CA VAL A 44 1.00 -1.16 -0.99
C VAL A 44 2.25 -0.84 -1.81
N LEU A 45 3.40 -1.42 -1.42
CA LEU A 45 4.67 -1.20 -2.12
C LEU A 45 4.63 -1.74 -3.56
N THR A 46 3.99 -2.89 -3.77
CA THR A 46 3.85 -3.49 -5.10
C THR A 46 3.04 -2.58 -6.01
N LEU A 47 1.85 -2.15 -5.58
CA LEU A 47 0.99 -1.26 -6.37
C LEU A 47 1.67 0.09 -6.64
N TYR A 48 2.39 0.62 -5.66
CA TYR A 48 3.17 1.84 -5.83
C TYR A 48 4.25 1.69 -6.90
N ARG A 49 4.99 0.57 -6.90
CA ARG A 49 5.99 0.23 -7.93
C ARG A 49 5.38 -0.01 -9.31
N HIS A 50 4.14 -0.47 -9.37
CA HIS A 50 3.39 -0.61 -10.61
C HIS A 50 2.94 0.72 -11.23
N GLY A 51 3.14 1.84 -10.52
CA GLY A 51 2.83 3.19 -11.01
C GLY A 51 1.55 3.80 -10.42
N VAL A 52 1.02 3.22 -9.35
CA VAL A 52 -0.13 3.78 -8.63
C VAL A 52 0.39 4.73 -7.55
N TRP A 53 0.41 6.03 -7.84
CA TRP A 53 0.96 7.04 -6.93
C TRP A 53 -0.11 7.90 -6.26
N GLU A 54 -1.36 7.81 -6.71
CA GLU A 54 -2.48 8.52 -6.10
C GLU A 54 -2.97 7.76 -4.85
N GLU A 55 -3.08 8.46 -3.72
CA GLU A 55 -3.41 7.89 -2.41
C GLU A 55 -4.75 7.14 -2.42
N ASP A 56 -5.82 7.78 -2.92
CA ASP A 56 -7.16 7.20 -3.04
C ASP A 56 -7.20 5.98 -3.96
N GLU A 57 -6.52 6.04 -5.11
CA GLU A 57 -6.44 4.94 -6.08
C GLU A 57 -5.68 3.75 -5.46
N LEU A 58 -4.57 4.03 -4.78
CA LEU A 58 -3.75 3.03 -4.12
C LEU A 58 -4.55 2.33 -3.01
N LEU A 59 -5.21 3.10 -2.15
CA LEU A 59 -6.06 2.57 -1.09
C LEU A 59 -7.21 1.72 -1.64
N ARG A 60 -7.92 2.21 -2.67
CA ARG A 60 -9.04 1.47 -3.27
C ARG A 60 -8.59 0.13 -3.85
N ARG A 61 -7.42 0.08 -4.51
CA ARG A 61 -6.84 -1.17 -5.04
C ARG A 61 -6.34 -2.10 -3.93
N VAL A 62 -5.72 -1.55 -2.88
CA VAL A 62 -5.30 -2.33 -1.72
C VAL A 62 -6.50 -2.99 -1.06
N LEU A 63 -7.56 -2.22 -0.80
CA LEU A 63 -8.78 -2.73 -0.19
C LEU A 63 -9.47 -3.78 -1.08
N GLY A 64 -9.58 -3.53 -2.39
CA GLY A 64 -10.17 -4.49 -3.32
C GLY A 64 -9.41 -5.82 -3.37
N ALA A 65 -8.07 -5.76 -3.43
CA ALA A 65 -7.25 -6.97 -3.41
C ALA A 65 -7.33 -7.73 -2.07
N LEU A 66 -7.60 -7.04 -0.96
CA LEU A 66 -7.87 -7.68 0.33
C LEU A 66 -9.27 -8.31 0.41
N ASP A 67 -10.27 -7.79 -0.31
CA ASP A 67 -11.61 -8.39 -0.40
C ASP A 67 -11.59 -9.68 -1.22
N GLU A 68 -10.86 -9.71 -2.34
CA GLU A 68 -10.80 -10.88 -3.22
C GLU A 68 -10.12 -12.10 -2.59
N ASN A 69 -9.34 -11.88 -1.52
CA ASN A 69 -8.57 -12.92 -0.84
C ASN A 69 -9.17 -13.35 0.51
N SER A 70 -10.41 -12.93 0.82
CA SER A 70 -11.15 -13.27 2.05
C SER A 70 -12.11 -14.44 1.91
#